data_AF-A0A7Z2PW03-F1
#
_entry.id   AF-A0A7Z2PW03-F1
#
_cell.length_a   1.000
_cell.length_b   1.000
_cell.length_c   1.000
_cell.angle_alpha   90.00
_cell.angle_beta   90.00
_cell.angle_gamma   90.00
#
_symmetry.space_group_name_H-M   'P 1'
#
loop_
_entity.id
_entity.type
_entity.pdbx_description
1 polymer ?
#
loop_
_entity_poly.entity_id
_entity_poly.type
_entity_poly.pdbx_seq_one_letter_code
_entity_poly.pdbx_strand_id
1 'polypeptide(L)'
;MELKRRGISIYLDTKDRVFRRHGLSFRLRRKGEKVLQTIKGPYRGVLDRSERETPFTGDGDDHPGAVEVFMRHLDGNLPTSLRPVFKTRIERETYPIGGI
;
A
#
# COMPACT_ATOMS: atom_id res chain seq x y z
N MET A 1 -27.45 -6.73 -0.57
CA MET A 1 -26.82 -6.49 0.74
C MET A 1 -25.76 -5.43 0.55
N GLU A 2 -26.07 -4.21 0.93
CA GLU A 2 -25.19 -3.05 0.81
C GLU A 2 -24.11 -3.13 1.89
N LEU A 3 -22.84 -3.22 1.49
CA LEU A 3 -21.75 -3.39 2.44
C LEU A 3 -20.91 -2.12 2.54
N LYS A 4 -21.39 -1.15 3.32
CA LYS A 4 -20.61 0.04 3.66
C LYS A 4 -19.41 -0.33 4.51
N ARG A 5 -18.23 0.09 4.10
CA ARG A 5 -16.96 -0.17 4.80
C ARG A 5 -16.15 1.11 4.90
N ARG A 6 -15.81 1.51 6.13
CA ARG A 6 -14.87 2.60 6.39
C ARG A 6 -13.43 2.09 6.36
N GLY A 7 -12.56 2.82 5.69
CA GLY A 7 -11.15 2.49 5.57
C GLY A 7 -10.26 3.69 5.86
N ILE A 8 -9.19 3.45 6.62
CA ILE A 8 -8.12 4.42 6.83
C ILE A 8 -6.89 3.91 6.09
N SER A 9 -6.20 4.79 5.39
CA SER A 9 -4.88 4.51 4.80
C SER A 9 -3.92 5.63 5.12
N ILE A 10 -2.66 5.27 5.37
CA ILE A 10 -1.55 6.19 5.54
C ILE A 10 -0.61 5.91 4.38
N TYR A 11 -0.31 6.96 3.62
CA TYR A 11 0.68 6.90 2.55
C TYR A 11 2.02 7.30 3.12
N LEU A 12 3.05 6.51 2.83
CA LEU A 12 4.41 6.75 3.30
C LEU A 12 5.35 6.93 2.12
N ASP A 13 6.38 7.73 2.33
CA ASP A 13 7.49 7.92 1.41
C ASP A 13 8.74 8.28 2.22
N THR A 14 9.90 8.32 1.59
CA THR A 14 11.12 8.83 2.22
C THR A 14 11.06 10.36 2.32
N LYS A 15 11.98 10.94 3.12
CA LYS A 15 12.14 12.41 3.21
C LYS A 15 12.24 13.06 1.82
N ASP A 16 12.94 12.42 0.90
CA ASP A 16 13.19 12.96 -0.43
C ASP A 16 12.11 12.57 -1.46
N ARG A 17 11.05 11.88 -1.02
CA ARG A 17 9.91 11.44 -1.86
C ARG A 17 10.31 10.48 -2.98
N VAL A 18 11.14 9.50 -2.65
CA VAL A 18 11.68 8.53 -3.60
C VAL A 18 10.56 7.78 -4.35
N PHE A 19 9.54 7.30 -3.65
CA PHE A 19 8.46 6.56 -4.30
C PHE A 19 7.75 7.45 -5.31
N ARG A 20 7.40 8.68 -4.92
CA ARG A 20 6.83 9.65 -5.85
C ARG A 20 7.71 9.89 -7.08
N ARG A 21 9.03 10.04 -6.92
CA ARG A 21 9.95 10.27 -8.05
C ARG A 21 9.96 9.12 -9.07
N HIS A 22 9.73 7.89 -8.61
CA HIS A 22 9.62 6.71 -9.47
C HIS A 22 8.18 6.40 -9.91
N GLY A 23 7.23 7.32 -9.68
CA GLY A 23 5.82 7.10 -10.01
C GLY A 23 5.14 6.03 -9.15
N LEU A 24 5.74 5.66 -8.02
CA LEU A 24 5.25 4.68 -7.08
C LEU A 24 4.44 5.33 -5.96
N SER A 25 3.52 4.57 -5.38
CA SER A 25 2.89 4.95 -4.12
C SER A 25 2.86 3.77 -3.15
N PHE A 26 3.35 3.99 -1.93
CA PHE A 26 3.29 3.02 -0.85
C PHE A 26 2.27 3.45 0.21
N ARG A 27 1.47 2.50 0.69
CA ARG A 27 0.49 2.74 1.76
C ARG A 27 0.41 1.59 2.75
N LEU A 28 0.06 1.92 3.99
CA LEU A 28 -0.52 1.01 4.95
C LEU A 28 -2.02 1.28 5.07
N ARG A 29 -2.84 0.24 5.04
CA ARG A 29 -4.29 0.32 5.14
C ARG A 29 -4.81 -0.60 6.22
N ARG A 30 -5.63 -0.06 7.12
CA ARG A 30 -6.39 -0.87 8.08
C ARG A 30 -7.61 -1.49 7.38
N LYS A 31 -7.78 -2.81 7.51
CA LYS A 31 -8.91 -3.60 7.02
C LYS A 31 -9.41 -4.49 8.15
N GLY A 32 -10.35 -3.96 8.95
CA GLY A 32 -10.75 -4.59 10.21
C GLY A 32 -9.61 -4.54 11.23
N GLU A 33 -9.20 -5.71 11.70
CA GLU A 33 -8.06 -5.89 12.61
C GLU A 33 -6.72 -6.00 11.88
N LYS A 34 -6.73 -6.30 10.58
CA LYS A 34 -5.51 -6.47 9.78
C LYS A 34 -5.00 -5.14 9.24
N VAL A 35 -3.68 -5.03 9.15
CA VAL A 35 -3.01 -3.99 8.37
C VAL A 35 -2.49 -4.63 7.08
N LEU A 36 -2.74 -3.97 5.95
CA LEU A 36 -2.23 -4.37 4.65
C LEU A 36 -1.24 -3.30 4.18
N GLN A 37 -0.11 -3.74 3.66
CA GLN A 37 0.80 -2.89 2.91
C GLN A 37 0.51 -3.02 1.42
N THR A 38 0.54 -1.90 0.70
CA THR A 38 0.36 -1.89 -0.75
C THR A 38 1.42 -1.02 -1.38
N ILE A 39 2.11 -1.54 -2.39
CA ILE A 39 2.79 -0.69 -3.38
C ILE A 39 2.03 -0.72 -4.70
N LYS A 40 1.89 0.46 -5.30
CA LYS A 40 1.34 0.63 -6.64
C LYS A 40 2.42 1.19 -7.54
N GLY A 41 2.56 0.57 -8.71
CA GLY A 41 3.46 0.94 -9.78
C GLY A 41 3.03 2.23 -10.50
N PRO A 42 3.86 2.68 -11.46
CA PRO A 42 3.53 3.79 -12.33
C PRO A 42 2.23 3.55 -13.09
N TYR A 43 1.50 4.63 -13.33
CA TYR A 43 0.28 4.63 -14.11
C TYR A 43 0.57 4.35 -15.60
N ARG A 44 -0.15 3.40 -16.20
CA ARG A 44 -0.02 3.02 -17.62
C ARG A 44 -1.29 3.25 -18.47
N GLY A 45 -2.27 3.99 -17.95
CA GLY A 45 -3.55 4.24 -18.63
C GLY A 45 -4.73 4.15 -17.65
N VAL A 46 -5.97 4.29 -18.14
CA VAL A 46 -7.18 4.64 -17.36
C VAL A 46 -7.30 3.93 -15.99
N LEU A 47 -6.95 2.64 -15.90
CA LEU A 47 -6.91 1.89 -14.63
C LEU A 47 -5.74 0.90 -14.54
N ASP A 48 -4.77 0.94 -15.46
CA ASP A 48 -3.67 -0.02 -15.50
C ASP A 48 -2.49 0.45 -14.64
N ARG A 49 -2.25 -0.29 -13.56
CA ARG A 49 -1.08 -0.16 -12.72
C ARG A 49 -0.77 -1.51 -12.08
N SER A 50 0.50 -1.88 -12.05
CA SER A 50 0.93 -3.00 -11.23
C SER A 50 0.66 -2.69 -9.76
N GLU A 51 0.09 -3.64 -9.03
CA GLU A 51 -0.22 -3.49 -7.62
C GLU A 51 0.15 -4.78 -6.90
N ARG A 52 0.82 -4.63 -5.76
CA ARG A 52 1.07 -5.74 -4.84
C ARG A 52 0.58 -5.33 -3.46
N GLU A 53 -0.38 -6.08 -2.95
CA GLU A 53 -0.92 -5.95 -1.60
C GLU A 53 -0.55 -7.20 -0.80
N THR A 54 0.01 -7.01 0.39
CA THR A 54 0.35 -8.09 1.31
C THR A 54 -0.08 -7.71 2.72
N PRO A 55 -0.33 -8.69 3.61
CA PRO A 55 -0.40 -8.42 5.04
C PRO A 55 0.85 -7.67 5.50
N PHE A 56 0.65 -6.69 6.38
CA PHE A 56 1.72 -6.09 7.15
C PHE A 56 1.75 -6.82 8.48
N THR A 57 2.65 -7.80 8.59
CA THR A 57 3.13 -8.30 9.87
C THR A 57 4.15 -7.28 10.34
N GLY A 58 3.86 -6.58 11.45
CA GLY A 58 4.91 -5.82 12.13
C GLY A 58 6.01 -6.78 12.62
N ASP A 59 7.07 -6.26 13.23
CA ASP A 59 8.08 -7.09 13.90
C ASP A 59 7.48 -7.76 15.16
N GLY A 60 6.69 -8.80 14.91
CA GLY A 60 5.84 -9.53 15.85
C GLY A 60 5.02 -10.55 15.06
N ASP A 61 5.72 -11.62 14.68
CA ASP A 61 5.31 -12.92 14.12
C ASP A 61 5.12 -13.06 12.58
N ASP A 62 6.02 -13.91 12.07
CA ASP A 62 6.10 -14.65 10.80
C ASP A 62 6.48 -13.94 9.48
N HIS A 63 7.77 -13.57 9.46
CA HIS A 63 8.80 -13.92 8.47
C HIS A 63 9.48 -12.71 7.78
N PRO A 64 10.72 -12.35 8.20
CA PRO A 64 11.39 -11.08 7.86
C PRO A 64 11.93 -10.97 6.42
N GLY A 65 11.96 -12.07 5.66
CA GLY A 65 12.63 -12.10 4.35
C GLY A 65 11.89 -11.40 3.21
N ALA A 66 10.56 -11.24 3.26
CA ALA A 66 9.81 -10.71 2.11
C ALA A 66 9.92 -9.18 1.98
N VAL A 67 9.93 -8.47 3.10
CA VAL A 67 10.23 -7.04 3.14
C VAL A 67 11.70 -6.82 2.84
N GLU A 68 12.62 -7.60 3.39
CA GLU A 68 14.06 -7.47 3.07
C GLU A 68 14.41 -7.82 1.62
N VAL A 69 13.70 -8.75 0.96
CA VAL A 69 13.88 -9.05 -0.47
C VAL A 69 13.29 -7.93 -1.33
N PHE A 70 12.15 -7.37 -0.94
CA PHE A 70 11.55 -6.22 -1.61
C PHE A 70 12.37 -4.93 -1.41
N MET A 71 12.91 -4.71 -0.22
CA MET A 71 13.81 -3.61 0.13
C MET A 71 15.17 -3.78 -0.57
N ARG A 72 15.74 -4.99 -0.64
CA ARG A 72 16.96 -5.26 -1.44
C ARG A 72 16.79 -4.97 -2.93
N HIS A 73 15.59 -5.15 -3.48
CA HIS A 73 15.29 -4.76 -4.87
C HIS A 73 15.20 -3.23 -5.05
N LEU A 74 15.00 -2.48 -3.96
CA LEU A 74 14.98 -1.01 -3.92
C LEU A 74 16.34 -0.41 -3.47
N ASP A 75 17.18 -1.19 -2.76
CA ASP A 75 18.43 -0.79 -2.09
C ASP A 75 19.65 -0.64 -3.00
N GLY A 76 19.46 -0.20 -4.24
CA GLY A 76 20.58 0.41 -4.93
C GLY A 76 21.11 1.64 -4.17
N ASN A 77 20.24 2.43 -3.51
CA ASN A 77 20.60 3.78 -3.02
C ASN A 77 19.65 4.45 -1.97
N LEU A 78 18.86 3.74 -1.16
CA LEU A 78 17.80 4.41 -0.37
C LEU A 78 17.99 4.38 1.17
N PRO A 79 18.17 5.54 1.83
CA PRO A 79 18.12 5.62 3.29
C PRO A 79 16.67 5.44 3.79
N THR A 80 16.38 4.29 4.40
CA THR A 80 15.05 3.82 4.84
C THR A 80 14.52 4.55 6.09
N SER A 81 14.28 5.86 5.99
CA SER A 81 13.40 6.58 6.93
C SER A 81 12.06 6.88 6.26
N LEU A 82 11.19 5.85 6.18
CA LEU A 82 9.81 6.05 5.74
C LEU A 82 9.07 6.96 6.72
N ARG A 83 8.32 7.92 6.18
CA ARG A 83 7.54 8.88 6.97
C ARG A 83 6.13 8.97 6.42
N PRO A 84 5.11 9.16 7.27
CA PRO A 84 3.77 9.49 6.81
C PRO A 84 3.78 10.77 5.97
N VAL A 85 3.20 10.71 4.78
CA VAL A 85 3.02 11.88 3.89
C VAL A 85 1.61 12.44 4.03
N PHE A 86 0.60 11.58 3.95
CA PHE A 86 -0.80 11.96 4.15
C PHE A 86 -1.64 10.74 4.55
N LYS A 87 -2.88 11.01 4.98
CA LYS A 87 -3.88 9.98 5.33
C LYS A 87 -5.14 10.16 4.51
N THR A 88 -5.78 9.05 4.18
CA THR A 88 -7.11 9.03 3.58
C THR A 88 -8.10 8.36 4.53
N ARG A 89 -9.31 8.91 4.61
CA ARG A 89 -10.47 8.27 5.24
C ARG A 89 -11.53 8.12 4.16
N ILE A 90 -11.86 6.88 3.81
CA ILE A 90 -12.75 6.56 2.70
C ILE A 90 -13.88 5.69 3.23
N GLU A 91 -15.11 6.09 2.97
CA GLU A 91 -16.27 5.20 3.06
C GLU A 91 -16.47 4.56 1.68
N ARG A 92 -16.44 3.23 1.62
CA ARG A 92 -16.65 2.47 0.39
C ARG A 92 -17.96 1.72 0.50
N GLU A 93 -18.79 1.91 -0.51
CA GLU A 93 -19.99 1.12 -0.75
C GLU A 93 -19.74 0.20 -1.93
N THR A 94 -20.24 -1.03 -1.86
CA THR A 94 -20.05 -2.03 -2.92
C THR A 94 -21.43 -2.53 -3.36
N TYR A 95 -21.74 -2.28 -4.63
CA TYR A 95 -22.93 -2.79 -5.30
C TYR A 95 -22.50 -3.91 -6.25
N PRO A 96 -23.01 -5.14 -6.09
CA PRO A 96 -22.85 -6.15 -7.12
C PRO A 96 -23.70 -5.73 -8.33
N ILE A 97 -23.09 -5.67 -9.51
CA ILE A 97 -23.78 -5.37 -10.77
C ILE A 97 -23.51 -6.56 -11.70
N GLY A 98 -24.57 -7.28 -12.09
CA GLY A 98 -24.52 -8.39 -13.04
C GLY A 98 -23.66 -9.58 -12.61
N GLY A 99 -24.23 -10.52 -11.85
CA GLY A 99 -23.61 -11.82 -11.59
C GLY A 99 -24.19 -12.89 -12.52
N ILE A 100 -23.31 -13.66 -13.16
CA ILE A 100 -23.54 -15.09 -13.38
C ILE A 100 -22.57 -15.80 -12.44
#